data_AF-A0A7S3XT64-F1
#
_entry.id   AF-A0A7S3XT64-F1
#
_cell.length_a   1.000
_cell.length_b   1.000
_cell.length_c   1.000
_cell.angle_alpha   90.00
_cell.angle_beta   90.00
_cell.angle_gamma   90.00
#
_symmetry.space_group_name_H-M   'P 1'
#
loop_
_entity.id
_entity.type
_entity.pdbx_description
1 polymer ?
#
loop_
_entity_poly.entity_id
_entity_poly.type
_entity_poly.pdbx_seq_one_letter_code
_entity_poly.pdbx_strand_id
1 'polypeptide(L)'
;MCDYTVIIVKFFASEIVVVDIQSLNTYKYGSEFNQRAFLLYDGVHYDAMAEALESQGEKKSEDTDVTVFDSSDESRISAALDVAAELKARNQFVNLAGCDLKCLVCGRGLKGQAGALEHARATSHQNFGQI
;
A
#
# COMPACT_ATOMS: atom_id res chain seq x y z
N MET A 1 8.07 4.09 13.76
CA MET A 1 7.18 4.33 12.61
C MET A 1 7.16 5.85 12.42
N CYS A 2 8.00 6.36 11.51
CA CYS A 2 8.41 7.77 11.49
C CYS A 2 7.32 8.70 10.93
N ASP A 3 7.23 9.90 11.50
CA ASP A 3 6.22 10.97 11.39
C ASP A 3 5.94 11.58 10.00
N TYR A 4 6.34 10.96 8.88
CA TYR A 4 6.19 11.59 7.55
C TYR A 4 4.73 11.70 7.09
N THR A 5 3.88 10.72 7.40
CA THR A 5 2.45 10.78 7.08
C THR A 5 1.77 11.97 7.77
N VAL A 6 2.20 12.31 8.99
CA VAL A 6 1.69 13.46 9.75
C VAL A 6 2.07 14.79 9.09
N ILE A 7 3.24 14.86 8.45
CA ILE A 7 3.68 16.05 7.70
C ILE A 7 2.85 16.23 6.43
N ILE A 8 2.62 15.14 5.67
CA ILE A 8 1.87 15.17 4.40
C ILE A 8 0.40 15.52 4.65
N VAL A 9 -0.23 14.91 5.66
CA VAL A 9 -1.60 15.20 6.09
C VAL A 9 -1.79 16.70 6.36
N LYS A 10 -0.88 17.31 7.12
CA LYS A 10 -0.95 18.74 7.46
C LYS A 10 -0.72 19.64 6.24
N PHE A 11 0.16 19.23 5.33
CA PHE A 11 0.45 20.01 4.13
C PHE A 11 -0.73 20.04 3.15
N PHE A 12 -1.39 18.90 2.95
CA PHE A 12 -2.53 18.80 2.03
C PHE A 12 -3.89 19.08 2.69
N ALA A 13 -3.93 19.23 4.02
CA ALA A 13 -5.15 19.44 4.79
C ALA A 13 -6.22 18.35 4.50
N SER A 14 -5.77 17.10 4.42
CA SER A 14 -6.59 15.93 4.09
C SER A 14 -6.24 14.75 4.99
N GLU A 15 -7.26 14.00 5.38
CA GLU A 15 -7.10 12.71 6.03
C GLU A 15 -6.46 11.72 5.06
N ILE A 16 -5.50 10.94 5.55
CA ILE A 16 -4.89 9.83 4.80
C ILE A 16 -5.22 8.54 5.55
N VAL A 17 -5.86 7.62 4.84
CA VAL A 17 -6.12 6.27 5.31
C VAL A 17 -5.17 5.32 4.60
N VAL A 18 -4.26 4.73 5.37
CA VAL A 18 -3.35 3.69 4.87
C VAL A 18 -3.98 2.32 5.11
N VAL A 19 -4.11 1.53 4.06
CA VAL A 19 -4.60 0.14 4.10
C VAL A 19 -3.41 -0.80 3.94
N ASP A 20 -3.15 -1.62 4.94
CA ASP A 20 -2.08 -2.61 4.91
C ASP A 20 -2.61 -3.92 4.33
N ILE A 21 -2.08 -4.33 3.17
CA ILE A 21 -2.47 -5.57 2.47
C ILE A 21 -2.18 -6.79 3.34
N GLN A 22 -1.04 -6.82 4.05
CA GLN A 22 -0.62 -7.97 4.82
C GLN A 22 -1.54 -8.20 6.02
N SER A 23 -1.80 -7.15 6.81
CA SER A 23 -2.58 -7.29 8.04
C SER A 23 -4.08 -7.10 7.84
N LEU A 24 -4.51 -6.53 6.71
CA LEU A 24 -5.89 -6.05 6.46
C LEU A 24 -6.38 -5.05 7.50
N ASN A 25 -5.45 -4.31 8.09
CA ASN A 25 -5.78 -3.20 8.99
C ASN A 25 -5.71 -1.87 8.26
N THR A 26 -6.39 -0.88 8.83
CA THR A 26 -6.33 0.51 8.36
C THR A 26 -5.73 1.42 9.42
N TYR A 27 -4.97 2.40 8.97
CA TYR A 27 -4.36 3.43 9.81
C TYR A 27 -4.81 4.80 9.31
N LYS A 28 -5.58 5.53 10.14
CA LYS A 28 -6.12 6.85 9.81
C LYS A 28 -5.22 7.94 10.39
N TYR A 29 -4.90 8.95 9.59
CA TYR A 29 -4.11 10.11 9.98
C TYR A 29 -4.80 11.40 9.52
N GLY A 30 -4.94 12.39 10.40
CA GLY A 30 -5.58 13.67 10.04
C GLY A 30 -7.10 13.65 10.13
N SER A 31 -7.64 13.01 11.17
CA SER A 31 -9.09 12.86 11.38
C SER A 31 -9.85 14.19 11.53
N GLU A 32 -9.14 15.31 11.68
CA GLU A 32 -9.71 16.66 11.72
C GLU A 32 -10.12 17.21 10.34
N PHE A 33 -9.76 16.53 9.24
CA PHE A 33 -10.04 16.98 7.88
C PHE A 33 -11.26 16.26 7.27
N ASN A 34 -11.99 16.99 6.43
CA ASN A 34 -13.22 16.51 5.79
C ASN A 34 -12.98 15.79 4.45
N GLN A 35 -11.75 15.87 3.93
CA GLN A 35 -11.33 15.18 2.72
C GLN A 35 -10.44 14.00 3.08
N ARG A 36 -10.58 12.89 2.36
CA ARG A 36 -9.87 11.64 2.60
C ARG A 36 -9.22 11.14 1.31
N ALA A 37 -7.97 10.74 1.41
CA ALA A 37 -7.25 9.98 0.39
C ALA A 37 -6.84 8.61 0.95
N PHE A 38 -6.66 7.64 0.06
CA PHE A 38 -6.28 6.28 0.42
C PHE A 38 -4.91 5.91 -0.14
N LEU A 39 -4.09 5.29 0.71
CA LEU A 39 -2.83 4.68 0.32
C LEU A 39 -2.89 3.19 0.61
N LEU A 40 -2.42 2.39 -0.32
CA LEU A 40 -2.23 0.97 -0.13
C LEU A 40 -0.78 0.69 0.24
N TYR A 41 -0.56 -0.13 1.26
CA TYR A 41 0.77 -0.50 1.72
C TYR A 41 0.99 -2.00 1.58
N ASP A 42 2.02 -2.38 0.85
CA ASP A 42 2.35 -3.79 0.57
C ASP A 42 3.44 -4.36 1.50
N GLY A 43 3.94 -3.58 2.47
CA GLY A 43 5.07 -3.95 3.32
C GLY A 43 6.39 -3.27 2.96
N VAL A 44 6.49 -2.66 1.77
CA VAL A 44 7.68 -1.93 1.32
C VAL A 44 7.38 -0.66 0.52
N HIS A 45 6.24 -0.60 -0.16
CA HIS A 45 5.82 0.47 -1.05
C HIS A 45 4.44 1.00 -0.64
N TYR A 46 4.21 2.27 -0.98
CA TYR A 46 2.91 2.92 -0.89
C TYR A 46 2.41 3.27 -2.28
N ASP A 47 1.22 2.79 -2.61
CA ASP A 47 0.53 3.12 -3.87
C ASP A 47 -0.73 3.93 -3.58
N ALA A 48 -1.00 4.93 -4.42
CA ALA A 48 -2.24 5.71 -4.32
C ALA A 48 -3.42 4.90 -4.87
N MET A 49 -4.55 4.94 -4.17
CA MET A 49 -5.79 4.32 -4.65
C MET A 49 -6.67 5.37 -5.34
N ALA A 50 -7.31 4.95 -6.43
CA ALA A 50 -8.26 5.76 -7.18
C ALA A 50 -9.50 4.93 -7.53
N GLU A 51 -10.66 5.58 -7.58
CA GLU A 51 -11.89 4.99 -8.06
C GLU A 51 -12.12 5.39 -9.52
N ALA A 52 -12.18 4.39 -10.40
CA ALA A 52 -12.45 4.61 -11.80
C ALA A 52 -13.92 4.98 -12.01
N LEU A 53 -14.17 6.08 -12.72
CA LEU A 53 -15.52 6.46 -13.12
C LEU A 53 -15.95 5.62 -14.33
N GLU A 54 -16.62 4.50 -14.09
CA GLU A 54 -17.26 3.72 -15.15
C GLU A 54 -18.62 4.32 -15.50
N SER A 55 -18.78 4.78 -16.74
CA SER A 55 -20.10 5.08 -17.30
C SER A 55 -20.38 4.11 -18.45
N GLN A 56 -21.36 3.22 -18.26
CA GLN A 56 -21.96 2.43 -19.33
C GLN A 56 -20.97 1.55 -20.12
N GLY A 57 -20.06 0.86 -19.43
CA GLY A 57 -19.22 -0.19 -20.05
C GLY A 57 -17.99 0.29 -20.81
N GLU A 58 -17.71 1.61 -20.83
CA GLU A 58 -16.47 2.17 -21.35
C GLU A 58 -15.65 2.76 -20.20
N LYS A 59 -14.42 2.24 -20.04
CA LYS A 59 -13.47 2.78 -19.07
C LYS A 59 -13.04 4.18 -19.54
N LYS A 60 -13.38 5.22 -18.78
CA LYS A 60 -12.89 6.58 -19.06
C LYS A 60 -11.38 6.67 -18.86
N SER A 61 -10.79 7.76 -19.35
CA SER A 61 -9.38 8.08 -19.10
C SER A 61 -9.11 8.24 -17.61
N GLU A 62 -7.90 7.88 -17.20
CA GLU A 62 -7.43 7.97 -15.80
C GLU A 62 -7.52 9.40 -15.24
N ASP A 63 -7.51 10.43 -16.10
CA ASP A 63 -7.76 11.83 -15.73
C ASP A 63 -9.13 12.07 -15.05
N THR A 64 -10.06 11.13 -15.16
CA THR A 64 -11.39 11.23 -14.54
C THR A 64 -11.53 10.41 -13.26
N ASP A 65 -10.49 9.69 -12.86
CA ASP A 65 -10.53 8.88 -11.66
C ASP A 65 -10.59 9.75 -10.40
N VAL A 66 -11.34 9.28 -9.41
CA VAL A 66 -11.55 10.00 -8.16
C VAL A 66 -10.55 9.49 -7.13
N THR A 67 -9.70 10.37 -6.62
CA THR A 67 -8.67 10.03 -5.61
C THR A 67 -8.93 10.66 -4.23
N VAL A 68 -9.87 11.61 -4.16
CA VAL A 68 -10.24 12.33 -2.94
C VAL A 68 -11.73 12.13 -2.67
N PHE A 69 -12.03 11.70 -1.45
CA PHE A 69 -13.37 11.34 -1.00
C PHE A 69 -13.76 12.19 0.21
N ASP A 70 -15.04 12.20 0.56
CA ASP A 70 -15.51 12.79 1.82
C ASP A 70 -15.11 11.87 2.99
N SER A 71 -14.55 12.42 4.07
CA SER A 71 -14.09 11.62 5.21
C SER A 71 -15.24 11.02 6.03
N SER A 72 -16.47 11.50 5.88
CA SER A 72 -17.65 10.89 6.50
C SER A 72 -18.12 9.61 5.78
N ASP A 73 -17.70 9.39 4.53
CA ASP A 73 -18.04 8.20 3.76
C ASP A 73 -17.15 7.01 4.17
N GLU A 74 -17.55 6.34 5.25
CA GLU A 74 -16.88 5.13 5.73
C GLU A 74 -17.04 3.93 4.77
N SER A 75 -17.98 3.96 3.82
CA SER A 75 -18.15 2.86 2.86
C SER A 75 -16.92 2.68 1.97
N ARG A 76 -16.18 3.78 1.72
CA ARG A 76 -14.92 3.76 0.95
C ARG A 76 -13.81 3.01 1.66
N ILE A 77 -13.82 2.96 2.99
CA ILE A 77 -12.85 2.15 3.74
C ILE A 77 -13.10 0.68 3.51
N SER A 78 -14.38 0.25 3.54
CA SER A 78 -14.73 -1.14 3.24
C SER A 78 -14.33 -1.52 1.82
N ALA A 79 -14.62 -0.68 0.83
CA ALA A 79 -14.19 -0.93 -0.55
C ALA A 79 -12.67 -1.04 -0.70
N ALA A 80 -11.92 -0.17 -0.01
CA ALA A 80 -10.45 -0.24 -0.01
C ALA A 80 -9.92 -1.53 0.66
N LEU A 81 -10.58 -1.99 1.73
CA LEU A 81 -10.27 -3.25 2.38
C LEU A 81 -10.58 -4.46 1.50
N ASP A 82 -11.65 -4.42 0.72
CA ASP A 82 -11.99 -5.49 -0.23
C ASP A 82 -10.89 -5.62 -1.30
N VAL A 83 -10.40 -4.51 -1.84
CA VAL A 83 -9.23 -4.50 -2.76
C VAL A 83 -8.00 -5.09 -2.07
N ALA A 84 -7.69 -4.67 -0.85
CA ALA A 84 -6.56 -5.22 -0.10
C ALA A 84 -6.71 -6.73 0.16
N ALA A 85 -7.92 -7.21 0.43
CA ALA A 85 -8.22 -8.63 0.62
C ALA A 85 -7.98 -9.44 -0.67
N GLU A 86 -8.38 -8.91 -1.82
CA GLU A 86 -8.08 -9.53 -3.12
C GLU A 86 -6.58 -9.61 -3.40
N LEU A 87 -5.85 -8.52 -3.15
CA LEU A 87 -4.40 -8.45 -3.37
C LEU A 87 -3.67 -9.41 -2.42
N LYS A 88 -4.11 -9.49 -1.16
CA LYS A 88 -3.61 -10.48 -0.21
C LYS A 88 -3.87 -11.91 -0.67
N ALA A 89 -5.06 -12.22 -1.19
CA ALA A 89 -5.38 -13.53 -1.74
C ALA A 89 -4.48 -13.89 -2.95
N ARG A 90 -4.04 -12.90 -3.72
CA ARG A 90 -3.07 -13.02 -4.82
C ARG A 90 -1.61 -12.98 -4.35
N ASN A 91 -1.36 -12.92 -3.04
CA ASN A 91 -0.03 -12.73 -2.43
C ASN A 91 0.74 -11.51 -2.97
N GLN A 92 0.03 -10.43 -3.31
CA GLN A 92 0.62 -9.17 -3.75
C GLN A 92 1.00 -8.29 -2.55
N PHE A 93 1.89 -8.81 -1.71
CA PHE A 93 2.51 -8.08 -0.59
C PHE A 93 3.85 -8.71 -0.22
N VAL A 94 4.66 -7.96 0.51
CA VAL A 94 5.97 -8.39 1.00
C VAL A 94 5.93 -8.61 2.51
N ASN A 95 5.90 -9.88 2.91
CA ASN A 95 6.05 -10.24 4.32
C ASN A 95 7.52 -10.12 4.77
N LEU A 96 7.86 -9.03 5.46
CA LEU A 96 9.16 -8.89 6.12
C LEU A 96 9.20 -9.53 7.52
N ALA A 97 8.05 -9.88 8.10
CA ALA A 97 7.99 -10.44 9.46
C ALA A 97 8.61 -11.85 9.49
N GLY A 98 9.72 -11.97 10.22
CA GLY A 98 10.50 -13.20 10.34
C GLY A 98 11.57 -13.39 9.26
N CYS A 99 11.91 -12.34 8.52
CA CYS A 99 13.04 -12.31 7.60
C CYS A 99 14.24 -11.60 8.25
N ASP A 100 15.45 -12.09 8.01
CA ASP A 100 16.70 -11.48 8.53
C ASP A 100 17.37 -10.60 7.46
N LEU A 101 16.95 -10.75 6.21
CA LEU A 101 17.49 -10.06 5.04
C LEU A 101 16.35 -9.52 4.18
N LYS A 102 16.61 -8.42 3.48
CA LYS A 102 15.70 -7.78 2.52
C LYS A 102 16.44 -7.58 1.21
N CYS A 103 15.82 -7.96 0.09
CA CYS A 103 16.30 -7.57 -1.23
C CYS A 103 16.09 -6.07 -1.44
N LEU A 104 17.16 -5.31 -1.67
CA LEU A 104 17.11 -3.86 -1.88
C LEU A 104 16.70 -3.48 -3.31
N VAL A 105 16.54 -4.46 -4.20
CA VAL A 105 16.06 -4.22 -5.57
C VAL A 105 14.54 -4.33 -5.66
N CYS A 106 13.95 -5.36 -5.05
CA CYS A 106 12.52 -5.66 -5.18
C CYS A 106 11.79 -5.68 -3.83
N GLY A 107 12.45 -5.30 -2.74
CA GLY A 107 11.87 -5.21 -1.41
C GLY A 107 11.63 -6.54 -0.68
N ARG A 108 11.72 -7.70 -1.34
CA ARG A 108 11.34 -9.01 -0.76
C ARG A 108 12.13 -9.36 0.51
N GLY A 109 11.42 -9.79 1.55
CA GLY A 109 11.99 -10.37 2.76
C GLY A 109 12.51 -11.78 2.53
N LEU A 110 13.68 -12.08 3.09
CA LEU A 110 14.45 -13.30 2.89
C LEU A 110 14.88 -13.84 4.26
N LYS A 111 14.78 -15.17 4.43
CA LYS A 111 15.20 -15.87 5.65
C LYS A 111 16.62 -16.40 5.51
N GLY A 112 17.55 -15.81 6.25
CA GLY A 112 18.97 -16.13 6.22
C GLY A 112 19.62 -16.12 4.81
N GLN A 113 20.87 -16.56 4.78
CA GLN A 113 21.68 -16.58 3.56
C GLN A 113 21.14 -17.55 2.49
N ALA A 114 20.54 -18.67 2.90
CA ALA A 114 19.97 -19.65 1.97
C ALA A 114 18.83 -19.06 1.13
N GLY A 115 17.91 -18.31 1.77
CA GLY A 115 16.83 -17.63 1.05
C GLY A 115 17.34 -16.54 0.10
N ALA A 116 18.38 -15.81 0.49
CA ALA A 116 19.00 -14.82 -0.38
C ALA A 116 19.67 -15.43 -1.62
N LEU A 117 20.34 -16.58 -1.46
CA LEU A 117 20.97 -17.29 -2.58
C LEU A 117 19.93 -17.84 -3.57
N GLU A 118 18.85 -18.41 -3.07
CA GLU A 118 17.75 -18.89 -3.92
C GLU A 118 17.10 -17.74 -4.69
N HIS A 119 16.82 -16.63 -4.01
CA HIS A 119 16.27 -15.43 -4.63
C HIS A 119 17.19 -14.86 -5.71
N ALA A 120 18.50 -14.80 -5.44
CA ALA A 120 19.50 -14.36 -6.42
C ALA A 120 19.51 -15.25 -7.67
N ARG A 121 19.37 -16.56 -7.52
CA ARG A 121 19.30 -17.50 -8.65
C ARG A 121 18.03 -17.34 -9.46
N ALA A 122 16.90 -17.15 -8.81
CA ALA A 122 15.61 -17.04 -9.49
C ALA A 122 15.39 -15.68 -10.18
N THR A 123 15.95 -14.61 -9.62
CA THR A 123 15.63 -13.23 -10.04
C THR A 123 16.83 -12.41 -10.51
N SER A 124 18.05 -12.95 -10.40
CA SER A 124 19.31 -12.22 -10.63
C SER A 124 19.55 -11.00 -9.72
N HIS A 125 18.73 -10.80 -8.69
CA HIS A 125 18.96 -9.76 -7.69
C HIS A 125 20.09 -10.16 -6.72
N GLN A 126 21.07 -9.29 -6.51
CA GLN A 126 22.21 -9.56 -5.62
C GLN A 126 22.41 -8.51 -4.52
N ASN A 127 21.58 -7.47 -4.50
CA ASN A 127 21.67 -6.41 -3.49
C ASN A 127 20.74 -6.73 -2.31
N PHE A 128 21.33 -7.14 -1.18
CA PHE A 128 20.62 -7.53 0.03
C PHE A 128 21.08 -6.68 1.23
N GLY A 129 20.14 -6.25 2.06
CA GLY A 129 20.40 -5.57 3.33
C GLY A 129 19.85 -6.39 4.50
N GLN A 130 20.45 -6.27 5.67
CA GLN A 130 19.84 -6.75 6.91
C GLN A 130 18.68 -5.83 7.32
N ILE A 131 17.68 -6.41 8.00
CA ILE A 131 16.50 -5.70 8.50
C ILE A 131 16.64 -5.43 9.99
#